data_AF-A0A6I3EBM0-F1
#
_entry.id   AF-A0A6I3EBM0-F1
#
_cell.length_a   1.000
_cell.length_b   1.000
_cell.length_c   1.000
_cell.angle_alpha   90.00
_cell.angle_beta   90.00
_cell.angle_gamma   90.00
#
_symmetry.space_group_name_H-M   'P 1'
#
loop_
_entity.id
_entity.type
_entity.pdbx_description
1 polymer ?
#
loop_
_entity_poly.entity_id
_entity_poly.type
_entity_poly.pdbx_seq_one_letter_code
_entity_poly.pdbx_strand_id
1 'polypeptide(L)'
;MKLMVLDGNSLAYRAFFALPTDMVTASGQVTNSVYGFTSMLLTLLRDHKPEGIIVVFDRKEKTFRHEAAPEYKAQREAQPDILYQQLDLIRELLKAMGIVAIDAAGFEGDDLIATIAERAQQSGDDLIIVTGDRDNYQLVSDPHIRVLYNKRGVSDYALYDEAGIFERTGVTPKQYADYAALRGDPSDNLDGVPGVGEKTAAKLIVKYLTLENIFDHADEHTPKLKQALIEKG
;
A
#
# COMPACT_ATOMS: atom_id res chain seq x y z
N MET A 1 1.41 -9.42 -21.42
CA MET A 1 2.45 -8.38 -21.29
C MET A 1 2.93 -8.32 -19.85
N LYS A 2 4.12 -7.79 -19.60
CA LYS A 2 4.61 -7.49 -18.25
C LYS A 2 4.43 -6.01 -17.93
N LEU A 3 3.52 -5.70 -17.03
CA LEU A 3 3.18 -4.35 -16.60
C LEU A 3 3.74 -4.07 -15.19
N MET A 4 3.87 -2.78 -14.88
CA MET A 4 4.25 -2.33 -13.55
C MET A 4 3.42 -1.12 -13.16
N VAL A 5 2.90 -1.14 -11.93
CA VAL A 5 2.23 0.02 -11.33
C VAL A 5 2.97 0.44 -10.08
N LEU A 6 3.31 1.73 -9.98
CA LEU A 6 4.03 2.31 -8.86
C LEU A 6 3.07 3.16 -8.04
N ASP A 7 3.09 2.95 -6.73
CA ASP A 7 2.56 3.88 -5.76
C ASP A 7 3.53 5.07 -5.62
N GLY A 8 3.23 6.16 -6.32
CA GLY A 8 4.05 7.35 -6.41
C GLY A 8 4.23 8.05 -5.07
N ASN A 9 3.16 8.14 -4.28
CA ASN A 9 3.16 8.75 -2.96
C ASN A 9 4.05 7.97 -2.00
N SER A 10 3.88 6.65 -1.93
CA SER A 10 4.65 5.77 -1.06
C SER A 10 6.14 5.78 -1.40
N LEU A 11 6.49 5.71 -2.69
CA LEU A 11 7.89 5.74 -3.12
C LEU A 11 8.53 7.12 -2.89
N ALA A 12 7.83 8.22 -3.18
CA ALA A 12 8.35 9.57 -2.92
C ALA A 12 8.58 9.81 -1.43
N TYR A 13 7.65 9.35 -0.57
CA TYR A 13 7.79 9.41 0.89
C TYR A 13 9.01 8.60 1.35
N ARG A 14 9.15 7.35 0.88
CA ARG A 14 10.32 6.51 1.19
C ARG A 14 11.63 7.17 0.78
N ALA A 15 11.70 7.75 -0.41
CA ALA A 15 12.87 8.49 -0.88
C ALA A 15 13.22 9.67 0.03
N PHE A 16 12.20 10.45 0.41
CA PHE A 16 12.37 11.66 1.23
C PHE A 16 12.98 11.36 2.60
N PHE A 17 12.52 10.32 3.29
CA PHE A 17 13.03 9.97 4.62
C PHE A 17 14.32 9.13 4.58
N ALA A 18 14.67 8.55 3.43
CA ALA A 18 15.88 7.77 3.28
C ALA A 18 17.12 8.60 2.92
N LEU A 19 16.92 9.82 2.40
CA LEU A 19 17.98 10.66 1.86
C LEU A 19 18.00 12.04 2.54
N PRO A 20 19.18 12.65 2.72
CA PRO A 20 19.29 13.89 3.48
C PRO A 20 18.67 15.07 2.73
N THR A 21 17.97 15.95 3.45
CA THR A 21 17.23 17.09 2.87
C THR A 21 18.13 18.27 2.49
N ASP A 22 19.44 18.20 2.77
CA ASP A 22 20.44 19.16 2.32
C ASP A 22 20.85 18.97 0.85
N MET A 23 20.29 17.95 0.16
CA MET A 23 20.38 17.80 -1.29
C MET A 23 19.56 18.89 -1.99
N VAL A 24 20.19 20.05 -2.17
CA VAL A 24 19.58 21.24 -2.76
C VAL A 24 20.24 21.65 -4.07
N THR A 25 19.47 22.24 -4.98
CA THR A 25 20.01 22.87 -6.18
C THR A 25 20.73 24.19 -5.84
N ALA A 26 21.43 24.77 -6.81
CA ALA A 26 22.03 26.12 -6.67
C ALA A 26 20.98 27.22 -6.38
N SER A 27 19.72 27.01 -6.74
CA SER A 27 18.61 27.93 -6.43
C SER A 27 17.95 27.65 -5.07
N GLY A 28 18.45 26.67 -4.30
CA GLY A 28 17.92 26.29 -2.99
C GLY A 28 16.75 25.31 -3.01
N GLN A 29 16.38 24.74 -4.16
CA GLN A 29 15.30 23.75 -4.24
C GLN A 29 15.75 22.42 -3.66
N VAL A 30 15.04 21.89 -2.66
CA VAL A 30 15.28 20.56 -2.10
C VAL A 30 14.86 19.48 -3.10
N THR A 31 15.70 18.46 -3.29
CA THR A 31 15.55 17.44 -4.36
C THR A 31 15.82 15.99 -3.92
N ASN A 32 15.98 15.74 -2.61
CA ASN A 32 16.29 14.41 -2.08
C ASN A 32 15.24 13.34 -2.48
N SER A 33 13.95 13.68 -2.39
CA SER A 33 12.86 12.77 -2.80
C SER A 33 12.86 12.53 -4.31
N VAL A 34 13.06 13.58 -5.12
CA VAL A 34 13.14 13.47 -6.58
C VAL A 34 14.29 12.54 -6.99
N TYR A 35 15.47 12.74 -6.42
CA TYR A 35 16.64 11.91 -6.68
C TYR A 35 16.42 10.44 -6.28
N GLY A 36 15.90 10.22 -5.06
CA GLY A 36 15.63 8.87 -4.57
C GLY A 36 14.57 8.15 -5.39
N PHE A 37 13.45 8.83 -5.70
CA PHE A 37 12.39 8.30 -6.56
C PHE A 37 12.92 7.91 -7.94
N THR A 38 13.69 8.80 -8.57
CA THR A 38 14.31 8.54 -9.88
C THR A 38 15.25 7.33 -9.83
N SER A 39 16.06 7.23 -8.78
CA SER A 39 17.00 6.11 -8.59
C SER A 39 16.28 4.78 -8.42
N MET A 40 15.18 4.77 -7.65
CA MET A 40 14.30 3.60 -7.50
C MET A 40 13.66 3.23 -8.84
N LEU A 41 13.06 4.19 -9.52
CA LEU A 41 12.41 3.98 -10.83
C LEU A 41 13.39 3.38 -11.86
N LEU A 42 14.58 3.95 -12.01
CA LEU A 42 15.59 3.44 -12.94
C LEU A 42 16.05 2.02 -12.59
N THR A 43 16.17 1.71 -11.30
CA THR A 43 16.48 0.36 -10.81
C THR A 43 15.37 -0.63 -11.16
N LEU A 44 14.11 -0.26 -10.90
CA LEU A 44 12.95 -1.08 -11.22
C LEU A 44 12.83 -1.36 -12.73
N LEU A 45 13.03 -0.33 -13.56
CA LEU A 45 13.01 -0.47 -15.02
C LEU A 45 14.13 -1.39 -15.51
N ARG A 46 15.34 -1.27 -14.95
CA ARG A 46 16.48 -2.13 -15.29
C ARG A 46 16.25 -3.59 -14.91
N ASP A 47 15.77 -3.83 -13.69
CA ASP A 47 15.73 -5.17 -13.09
C ASP A 47 14.50 -5.95 -13.54
N HIS A 48 13.36 -5.27 -13.75
CA HIS A 48 12.12 -5.93 -14.14
C HIS A 48 11.77 -5.80 -15.63
N LYS A 49 12.31 -4.80 -16.33
CA LYS A 49 12.08 -4.55 -17.77
C LYS A 49 10.59 -4.65 -18.18
N PRO A 50 9.70 -3.86 -17.55
CA PRO A 50 8.28 -3.88 -17.91
C PRO A 50 8.06 -3.32 -19.32
N GLU A 51 7.03 -3.84 -20.00
CA GLU A 51 6.57 -3.34 -21.30
C GLU A 51 5.68 -2.10 -21.15
N GLY A 52 5.06 -1.93 -19.98
CA GLY A 52 4.26 -0.77 -19.64
C GLY A 52 4.39 -0.41 -18.16
N ILE A 53 4.40 0.90 -17.88
CA ILE A 53 4.51 1.43 -16.52
C ILE A 53 3.49 2.54 -16.30
N ILE A 54 2.84 2.50 -15.13
CA ILE A 54 1.92 3.53 -14.66
C ILE A 54 2.35 3.94 -13.26
N VAL A 55 2.36 5.25 -12.98
CA VAL A 55 2.54 5.76 -11.61
C VAL A 55 1.21 6.33 -11.13
N VAL A 56 0.80 5.92 -9.95
CA VAL A 56 -0.44 6.40 -9.32
C VAL A 56 -0.08 7.36 -8.21
N PHE A 57 -0.84 8.44 -8.09
CA PHE A 57 -0.71 9.40 -7.00
C PHE A 57 -2.06 9.61 -6.30
N ASP A 58 -2.02 9.86 -5.01
CA ASP A 58 -3.20 10.34 -4.28
C ASP A 58 -3.49 11.79 -4.61
N ARG A 59 -4.74 12.18 -4.37
CA ARG A 59 -5.15 13.58 -4.34
C ARG A 59 -5.54 14.00 -2.92
N LYS A 60 -5.64 15.31 -2.71
CA LYS A 60 -5.93 15.88 -1.38
C LYS A 60 -7.41 15.84 -1.03
N GLU A 61 -8.27 15.70 -2.04
CA GLU A 61 -9.71 15.65 -1.90
C GLU A 61 -10.14 14.46 -1.03
N LYS A 62 -11.16 14.66 -0.19
CA LYS A 62 -11.75 13.58 0.59
C LYS A 62 -12.33 12.50 -0.33
N THR A 63 -12.25 11.27 0.13
CA THR A 63 -12.80 10.08 -0.54
C THR A 63 -14.06 9.58 0.16
N PHE A 64 -14.75 8.62 -0.45
CA PHE A 64 -15.91 7.96 0.17
C PHE A 64 -15.60 7.35 1.55
N ARG A 65 -14.34 6.96 1.82
CA ARG A 65 -13.90 6.48 3.14
C ARG A 65 -14.05 7.54 4.22
N HIS A 66 -13.78 8.81 3.91
CA HIS A 66 -13.91 9.92 4.86
C HIS A 66 -15.37 10.26 5.17
N GLU A 67 -16.28 9.97 4.25
CA GLU A 67 -17.73 10.10 4.47
C GLU A 67 -18.26 8.99 5.36
N ALA A 68 -17.76 7.76 5.17
CA ALA A 68 -18.14 6.59 5.97
C ALA A 68 -17.54 6.59 7.38
N ALA A 69 -16.29 7.04 7.53
CA ALA A 69 -15.56 7.07 8.79
C ALA A 69 -14.77 8.39 8.92
N PRO A 70 -15.34 9.41 9.61
CA PRO A 70 -14.70 10.73 9.73
C PRO A 70 -13.32 10.75 10.39
N GLU A 71 -13.02 9.75 11.24
CA GLU A 71 -11.73 9.58 11.93
C GLU A 71 -10.67 8.86 11.08
N TYR A 72 -11.03 8.38 9.88
CA TYR A 72 -10.11 7.70 8.97
C TYR A 72 -8.95 8.62 8.59
N LYS A 73 -7.71 8.16 8.79
CA LYS A 73 -6.47 8.94 8.59
C LYS A 73 -6.43 10.29 9.35
N ALA A 74 -7.31 10.51 10.34
CA ALA A 74 -7.40 11.80 11.04
C ALA A 74 -6.14 12.15 11.86
N GLN A 75 -5.41 11.14 12.34
CA GLN A 75 -4.14 11.31 13.04
C GLN A 75 -2.93 11.43 12.11
N ARG A 76 -3.12 11.34 10.79
CA ARG A 76 -2.01 11.42 9.84
C ARG A 76 -1.49 12.85 9.83
N GLU A 77 -0.29 13.05 10.34
CA GLU A 77 0.36 14.35 10.28
C GLU A 77 0.45 14.84 8.83
N ALA A 78 0.18 16.13 8.63
CA ALA A 78 0.35 16.74 7.33
C ALA A 78 1.80 16.56 6.88
N GLN A 79 1.98 16.03 5.67
CA GLN A 79 3.32 15.86 5.10
C GLN A 79 4.04 17.23 5.03
N PRO A 80 5.37 17.28 5.19
CA PRO A 80 6.11 18.53 5.09
C PRO A 80 5.86 19.22 3.74
N ASP A 81 5.68 20.54 3.71
CA ASP A 81 5.46 21.30 2.48
C ASP A 81 6.55 21.04 1.42
N ILE A 82 7.79 20.82 1.88
CA ILE A 82 8.94 20.48 1.04
C ILE A 82 8.82 19.10 0.33
N LEU A 83 8.01 18.18 0.85
CA LEU A 83 7.70 16.92 0.18
C LEU A 83 6.66 17.16 -0.92
N TYR A 84 5.61 17.93 -0.66
CA TYR A 84 4.60 18.26 -1.67
C TYR A 84 5.21 18.94 -2.91
N GLN A 85 6.12 19.90 -2.71
CA GLN A 85 6.83 20.54 -3.83
C GLN A 85 7.61 19.54 -4.68
N GLN A 86 8.18 18.51 -4.06
CA GLN A 86 8.93 17.47 -4.78
C GLN A 86 8.02 16.49 -5.52
N LEU A 87 6.77 16.28 -5.08
CA LEU A 87 5.80 15.47 -5.83
C LEU A 87 5.46 16.09 -7.19
N ASP A 88 5.31 17.42 -7.25
CA ASP A 88 5.08 18.12 -8.52
C ASP A 88 6.27 17.96 -9.48
N LEU A 89 7.50 18.08 -8.96
CA LEU A 89 8.72 17.83 -9.74
C LEU A 89 8.82 16.38 -10.22
N ILE A 90 8.41 15.40 -9.41
CA ILE A 90 8.35 14.00 -9.81
C ILE A 90 7.35 13.81 -10.97
N ARG A 91 6.18 14.46 -10.93
CA ARG A 91 5.21 14.40 -12.03
C ARG A 91 5.76 15.01 -13.32
N GLU A 92 6.47 16.12 -13.24
CA GLU A 92 7.15 16.72 -14.39
C GLU A 92 8.22 15.80 -14.98
N LEU A 93 9.03 15.17 -14.12
CA LEU A 93 10.02 14.17 -14.51
C LEU A 93 9.36 12.99 -15.24
N LEU A 94 8.31 12.40 -14.67
CA LEU A 94 7.60 11.27 -15.27
C LEU A 94 7.06 11.63 -16.65
N LYS A 95 6.48 12.82 -16.79
CA LYS A 95 6.04 13.36 -18.08
C LYS A 95 7.19 13.47 -19.08
N ALA A 96 8.35 14.00 -18.66
CA ALA A 96 9.53 14.12 -19.51
C ALA A 96 10.10 12.75 -19.94
N MET A 97 9.94 11.72 -19.10
CA MET A 97 10.30 10.34 -19.40
C MET A 97 9.25 9.60 -20.26
N GLY A 98 8.11 10.22 -20.55
CA GLY A 98 7.00 9.57 -21.27
C GLY A 98 6.25 8.54 -20.43
N ILE A 99 6.37 8.58 -19.11
CA ILE A 99 5.67 7.68 -18.18
C ILE A 99 4.32 8.29 -17.80
N VAL A 100 3.28 7.48 -17.86
CA VAL A 100 1.92 7.90 -17.51
C VAL A 100 1.79 7.97 -15.98
N ALA A 101 1.44 9.15 -15.48
CA ALA A 101 1.05 9.38 -14.09
C ALA A 101 -0.45 9.65 -14.03
N ILE A 102 -1.17 8.96 -13.14
CA ILE A 102 -2.63 9.11 -12.98
C ILE A 102 -3.02 9.38 -11.53
N ASP A 103 -4.17 10.03 -11.39
CA ASP A 103 -4.90 10.25 -10.15
C ASP A 103 -6.41 10.37 -10.48
N ALA A 104 -7.27 10.18 -9.49
CA ALA A 104 -8.71 10.36 -9.66
C ALA A 104 -9.34 11.01 -8.43
N ALA A 105 -10.21 12.00 -8.63
CA ALA A 105 -10.93 12.64 -7.53
C ALA A 105 -11.92 11.65 -6.90
N GLY A 106 -11.99 11.63 -5.57
CA GLY A 106 -12.87 10.76 -4.79
C GLY A 106 -12.34 9.34 -4.52
N PHE A 107 -11.16 8.99 -5.06
CA PHE A 107 -10.51 7.70 -4.90
C PHE A 107 -9.07 7.86 -4.39
N GLU A 108 -8.56 6.86 -3.68
CA GLU A 108 -7.17 6.78 -3.25
C GLU A 108 -6.32 6.05 -4.30
N GLY A 109 -4.99 6.22 -4.21
CA GLY A 109 -4.07 5.53 -5.11
C GLY A 109 -4.25 4.01 -5.10
N ASP A 110 -4.55 3.43 -3.93
CA ASP A 110 -4.80 1.99 -3.79
C ASP A 110 -6.04 1.53 -4.58
N ASP A 111 -7.08 2.36 -4.70
CA ASP A 111 -8.27 2.04 -5.51
C ASP A 111 -7.92 1.97 -7.00
N LEU A 112 -7.03 2.86 -7.46
CA LEU A 112 -6.55 2.90 -8.83
C LEU A 112 -5.63 1.69 -9.11
N ILE A 113 -4.76 1.35 -8.16
CA ILE A 113 -3.91 0.16 -8.25
C ILE A 113 -4.76 -1.12 -8.32
N ALA A 114 -5.77 -1.25 -7.47
CA ALA A 114 -6.72 -2.36 -7.50
C ALA A 114 -7.43 -2.47 -8.85
N THR A 115 -7.89 -1.33 -9.39
CA THR A 115 -8.52 -1.27 -10.71
C THR A 115 -7.56 -1.71 -11.84
N ILE A 116 -6.29 -1.33 -11.76
CA ILE A 116 -5.26 -1.76 -12.73
C ILE A 116 -4.98 -3.27 -12.59
N ALA A 117 -4.88 -3.78 -11.37
CA ALA A 117 -4.66 -5.20 -11.09
C ALA A 117 -5.78 -6.07 -11.66
N GLU A 118 -7.03 -5.67 -11.45
CA GLU A 118 -8.18 -6.39 -11.99
C GLU A 118 -8.17 -6.39 -13.53
N ARG A 119 -7.86 -5.26 -14.17
CA ARG A 119 -7.76 -5.19 -15.64
C ARG A 119 -6.62 -6.02 -16.21
N ALA A 120 -5.46 -6.03 -15.53
CA ALA A 120 -4.31 -6.85 -15.94
C ALA A 120 -4.69 -8.33 -15.86
N GLN A 121 -5.31 -8.77 -14.77
CA GLN A 121 -5.77 -10.14 -14.60
C GLN A 121 -6.80 -10.54 -15.67
N GLN A 122 -7.80 -9.69 -15.94
CA GLN A 122 -8.80 -9.95 -16.99
C GLN A 122 -8.18 -10.07 -18.40
N SER A 123 -7.07 -9.36 -18.64
CA SER A 123 -6.36 -9.37 -19.91
C SER A 123 -5.30 -10.48 -20.00
N GLY A 124 -5.04 -11.21 -18.91
CA GLY A 124 -3.97 -12.20 -18.82
C GLY A 124 -2.56 -11.59 -18.81
N ASP A 125 -2.45 -10.32 -18.41
CA ASP A 125 -1.17 -9.62 -18.25
C ASP A 125 -0.58 -9.84 -16.86
N ASP A 126 0.74 -9.94 -16.79
CA ASP A 126 1.46 -9.99 -15.53
C ASP A 126 1.65 -8.57 -15.00
N LEU A 127 1.33 -8.33 -13.73
CA LEU A 127 1.46 -7.03 -13.08
C LEU A 127 2.34 -7.12 -11.83
N ILE A 128 3.32 -6.23 -11.76
CA ILE A 128 4.07 -5.95 -10.53
C ILE A 128 3.57 -4.65 -9.92
N ILE A 129 2.99 -4.73 -8.72
CA ILE A 129 2.60 -3.60 -7.91
C ILE A 129 3.79 -3.20 -7.03
N VAL A 130 4.30 -1.98 -7.16
CA VAL A 130 5.43 -1.48 -6.38
C VAL A 130 4.94 -0.47 -5.36
N THR A 131 4.98 -0.83 -4.08
CA THR A 131 4.49 0.02 -2.99
C THR A 131 5.20 -0.29 -1.67
N GLY A 132 5.20 0.66 -0.74
CA GLY A 132 5.53 0.44 0.67
C GLY A 132 4.33 0.13 1.54
N ASP A 133 3.12 0.04 0.97
CA ASP A 133 1.87 -0.27 1.67
C ASP A 133 1.60 -1.78 1.68
N ARG A 134 1.20 -2.31 2.84
CA ARG A 134 0.86 -3.72 3.00
C ARG A 134 -0.57 -4.02 2.58
N ASP A 135 -1.44 -3.04 2.45
CA ASP A 135 -2.84 -3.27 2.08
C ASP A 135 -2.95 -3.81 0.66
N ASN A 136 -2.00 -3.49 -0.20
CA ASN A 136 -1.87 -4.08 -1.53
C ASN A 136 -1.55 -5.59 -1.52
N TYR A 137 -1.21 -6.21 -0.39
CA TYR A 137 -1.03 -7.66 -0.29
C TYR A 137 -2.29 -8.43 -0.65
N GLN A 138 -3.46 -7.83 -0.42
CA GLN A 138 -4.75 -8.43 -0.78
C GLN A 138 -4.93 -8.62 -2.30
N LEU A 139 -4.20 -7.85 -3.11
CA LEU A 139 -4.31 -7.85 -4.58
C LEU A 139 -3.44 -8.93 -5.23
N VAL A 140 -2.55 -9.58 -4.48
CA VAL A 140 -1.71 -10.66 -5.03
C VAL A 140 -2.59 -11.82 -5.49
N SER A 141 -2.40 -12.23 -6.74
CA SER A 141 -3.14 -13.34 -7.32
C SER A 141 -2.28 -14.09 -8.32
N ASP A 142 -2.03 -15.36 -8.06
CA ASP A 142 -1.16 -16.19 -8.87
C ASP A 142 -1.82 -16.61 -10.20
N PRO A 143 -1.07 -16.68 -11.31
CA PRO A 143 0.35 -16.35 -11.46
C PRO A 143 0.63 -14.88 -11.80
N HIS A 144 -0.40 -14.07 -12.03
CA HIS A 144 -0.29 -12.82 -12.78
C HIS A 144 0.08 -11.60 -11.92
N ILE A 145 -0.46 -11.49 -10.71
CA ILE A 145 -0.31 -10.30 -9.88
C ILE A 145 0.68 -10.57 -8.76
N ARG A 146 1.67 -9.69 -8.63
CA ARG A 146 2.72 -9.75 -7.60
C ARG A 146 2.88 -8.38 -6.94
N VAL A 147 3.25 -8.37 -5.66
CA VAL A 147 3.59 -7.12 -4.95
C VAL A 147 5.09 -7.08 -4.69
N LEU A 148 5.76 -6.06 -5.22
CA LEU A 148 7.13 -5.72 -4.90
C LEU A 148 7.13 -4.68 -3.77
N TYR A 149 7.18 -5.19 -2.55
CA TYR A 149 7.09 -4.38 -1.33
C TYR A 149 8.42 -3.69 -1.01
N ASN A 150 8.41 -2.35 -0.92
CA ASN A 150 9.56 -1.57 -0.48
C ASN A 150 9.69 -1.66 1.06
N LYS A 151 10.65 -2.47 1.52
CA LYS A 151 10.90 -2.71 2.95
C LYS A 151 11.54 -1.51 3.61
N ARG A 152 12.63 -1.00 3.01
CA ARG A 152 13.42 0.09 3.60
C ARG A 152 14.24 0.82 2.55
N GLY A 153 14.25 2.15 2.66
CA GLY A 153 15.09 3.00 1.82
C GLY A 153 14.80 2.83 0.33
N VAL A 154 15.83 2.98 -0.50
CA VAL A 154 15.70 3.06 -1.96
C VAL A 154 16.04 1.76 -2.71
N SER A 155 16.39 0.68 -2.01
CA SER A 155 16.90 -0.54 -2.66
C SER A 155 16.49 -1.87 -2.03
N ASP A 156 15.90 -1.87 -0.82
CA ASP A 156 15.47 -3.11 -0.16
C ASP A 156 14.01 -3.43 -0.51
N TYR A 157 13.84 -4.36 -1.44
CA TYR A 157 12.54 -4.83 -1.92
C TYR A 157 12.34 -6.32 -1.62
N ALA A 158 11.07 -6.71 -1.41
CA ALA A 158 10.67 -8.10 -1.44
C ALA A 158 9.51 -8.31 -2.40
N LEU A 159 9.70 -9.23 -3.34
CA LEU A 159 8.66 -9.65 -4.26
C LEU A 159 7.81 -10.74 -3.58
N TYR A 160 6.52 -10.51 -3.49
CA TYR A 160 5.55 -11.41 -2.89
C TYR A 160 4.58 -11.95 -3.93
N ASP A 161 4.47 -13.28 -3.94
CA ASP A 161 3.39 -14.08 -4.50
C ASP A 161 2.45 -14.56 -3.38
N GLU A 162 1.41 -15.33 -3.71
CA GLU A 162 0.45 -15.84 -2.71
C GLU A 162 1.15 -16.61 -1.59
N ALA A 163 2.16 -17.43 -1.93
CA ALA A 163 2.93 -18.22 -0.98
C ALA A 163 3.75 -17.33 -0.02
N GLY A 164 4.41 -16.30 -0.55
CA GLY A 164 5.18 -15.34 0.24
C GLY A 164 4.31 -14.48 1.15
N ILE A 165 3.09 -14.12 0.72
CA ILE A 165 2.11 -13.47 1.60
C ILE A 165 1.72 -14.40 2.75
N PHE A 166 1.42 -15.65 2.46
CA PHE A 166 1.07 -16.64 3.48
C PHE A 166 2.22 -16.88 4.47
N GLU A 167 3.45 -17.06 4.00
CA GLU A 167 4.62 -17.24 4.87
C GLU A 167 4.83 -16.03 5.80
N ARG A 168 4.63 -14.82 5.26
CA ARG A 168 4.84 -13.59 6.02
C ARG A 168 3.74 -13.32 7.06
N THR A 169 2.49 -13.58 6.70
CA THR A 169 1.32 -13.06 7.45
C THR A 169 0.52 -14.17 8.15
N GLY A 170 0.66 -15.41 7.69
CA GLY A 170 -0.17 -16.55 8.11
C GLY A 170 -1.55 -16.60 7.46
N VAL A 171 -1.86 -15.69 6.52
CA VAL A 171 -3.15 -15.63 5.80
C VAL A 171 -2.93 -15.52 4.29
N THR A 172 -3.93 -15.91 3.51
CA THR A 172 -3.90 -15.74 2.05
C THR A 172 -4.25 -14.30 1.64
N PRO A 173 -3.91 -13.83 0.43
CA PRO A 173 -4.33 -12.50 -0.04
C PRO A 173 -5.85 -12.24 0.09
N LYS A 174 -6.67 -13.23 -0.24
CA LYS A 174 -8.14 -13.15 -0.11
C LYS A 174 -8.64 -12.91 1.32
N GLN A 175 -7.83 -13.31 2.30
CA GLN A 175 -8.12 -13.18 3.73
C GLN A 175 -7.45 -11.94 4.35
N TYR A 176 -6.63 -11.22 3.57
CA TYR A 176 -5.76 -10.18 4.10
C TYR A 176 -6.56 -8.97 4.63
N ALA A 177 -7.65 -8.59 3.96
CA ALA A 177 -8.50 -7.48 4.39
C ALA A 177 -9.13 -7.75 5.77
N ASP A 178 -9.72 -8.93 5.95
CA ASP A 178 -10.30 -9.36 7.23
C ASP A 178 -9.23 -9.44 8.33
N TYR A 179 -8.07 -9.99 7.98
CA TYR A 179 -6.90 -10.01 8.85
C TYR A 179 -6.49 -8.60 9.30
N ALA A 180 -6.38 -7.65 8.36
CA ALA A 180 -6.04 -6.26 8.62
C ALA A 180 -7.08 -5.56 9.51
N ALA A 181 -8.38 -5.79 9.26
CA ALA A 181 -9.47 -5.27 10.07
C ALA A 181 -9.39 -5.74 11.53
N LEU A 182 -9.02 -7.00 11.77
CA LEU A 182 -8.85 -7.53 13.14
C LEU A 182 -7.63 -6.95 13.85
N ARG A 183 -6.47 -6.91 13.19
CA ARG A 183 -5.22 -6.42 13.81
C ARG A 183 -5.19 -4.89 13.97
N GLY A 184 -6.02 -4.18 13.21
CA GLY A 184 -5.94 -2.73 13.05
C GLY A 184 -4.78 -2.30 12.17
N ASP A 185 -4.83 -1.05 11.70
CA ASP A 185 -3.77 -0.38 10.98
C ASP A 185 -3.50 1.02 11.55
N PRO A 186 -2.45 1.17 12.39
CA PRO A 186 -2.14 2.47 13.00
C PRO A 186 -1.81 3.58 12.00
N SER A 187 -1.25 3.24 10.83
CA SER A 187 -0.92 4.23 9.79
C SER A 187 -2.17 4.92 9.24
N ASP A 188 -3.29 4.20 9.25
CA ASP A 188 -4.59 4.64 8.74
C ASP A 188 -5.56 5.02 9.87
N ASN A 189 -5.08 5.04 11.11
CA ASN A 189 -5.87 5.30 12.32
C ASN A 189 -7.02 4.28 12.50
N LEU A 190 -6.75 3.01 12.22
CA LEU A 190 -7.68 1.91 12.39
C LEU A 190 -7.27 1.07 13.60
N ASP A 191 -8.01 1.18 14.71
CA ASP A 191 -7.63 0.51 15.98
C ASP A 191 -7.69 -1.03 15.95
N GLY A 192 -8.49 -1.60 15.05
CA GLY A 192 -8.80 -3.03 15.05
C GLY A 192 -9.53 -3.50 16.31
N VAL A 193 -9.38 -4.79 16.63
CA VAL A 193 -9.99 -5.41 17.83
C VAL A 193 -8.99 -5.36 19.00
N PRO A 194 -9.38 -4.80 20.16
CA PRO A 194 -8.48 -4.69 21.32
C PRO A 194 -7.85 -6.03 21.74
N GLY A 195 -6.52 -6.06 21.81
CA GLY A 195 -5.76 -7.24 22.20
C GLY A 195 -5.60 -8.30 21.10
N VAL A 196 -6.07 -8.03 19.88
CA VAL A 196 -5.86 -8.88 18.70
C VAL A 196 -4.71 -8.31 17.87
N GLY A 197 -3.50 -8.82 18.09
CA GLY A 197 -2.35 -8.53 17.23
C GLY A 197 -2.24 -9.48 16.04
N GLU A 198 -1.22 -9.27 15.20
CA GLU A 198 -0.97 -10.06 13.96
C GLU A 198 -1.11 -11.58 14.15
N LYS A 199 -0.49 -12.14 15.20
CA LYS A 199 -0.56 -13.60 15.47
C LYS A 199 -1.94 -14.09 15.84
N THR A 200 -2.71 -13.29 16.58
CA THR A 200 -4.07 -13.66 17.01
C THR A 200 -5.02 -13.52 15.84
N ALA A 201 -4.93 -12.43 15.08
CA ALA A 201 -5.71 -12.20 13.86
C ALA A 201 -5.55 -13.36 12.87
N ALA A 202 -4.30 -13.74 12.55
CA ALA A 202 -4.04 -14.86 11.63
C ALA A 202 -4.66 -16.18 12.11
N LYS A 203 -4.55 -16.50 13.41
CA LYS A 203 -5.16 -17.71 13.98
C LYS A 203 -6.69 -17.71 13.87
N LEU A 204 -7.33 -16.58 14.12
CA LEU A 204 -8.78 -16.45 14.03
C LEU A 204 -9.24 -16.63 12.58
N ILE A 205 -8.60 -15.95 11.64
CA ILE A 205 -8.90 -16.02 10.21
C ILE A 205 -8.67 -17.42 9.66
N VAL A 206 -7.58 -18.09 10.01
CA VAL A 206 -7.33 -19.48 9.57
C VAL A 206 -8.35 -20.44 10.15
N LYS A 207 -8.82 -20.22 11.40
CA LYS A 207 -9.78 -21.12 12.06
C LYS A 207 -11.20 -20.93 11.54
N TYR A 208 -11.65 -19.69 11.38
CA TYR A 208 -13.06 -19.36 11.11
C TYR A 208 -13.32 -18.85 9.68
N LEU A 209 -12.25 -18.60 8.92
CA LEU A 209 -12.24 -18.21 7.50
C LEU A 209 -12.75 -16.81 7.19
N THR A 210 -13.83 -16.34 7.84
CA THR A 210 -14.44 -15.03 7.62
C THR A 210 -14.65 -14.28 8.93
N LEU A 211 -14.80 -12.96 8.87
CA LEU A 211 -15.12 -12.13 10.05
C LEU A 211 -16.45 -12.53 10.69
N GLU A 212 -17.49 -12.78 9.90
CA GLU A 212 -18.81 -13.16 10.41
C GLU A 212 -18.72 -14.42 11.26
N ASN A 213 -18.02 -15.44 10.77
CA ASN A 213 -17.82 -16.67 11.52
C ASN A 213 -17.03 -16.43 12.82
N ILE A 214 -16.09 -15.48 12.86
CA ILE A 214 -15.36 -15.13 14.09
C ILE A 214 -16.32 -14.52 15.13
N PHE A 215 -17.19 -13.60 14.70
CA PHE A 215 -18.17 -12.98 15.59
C PHE A 215 -19.25 -13.96 16.05
N ASP A 216 -19.74 -14.83 15.16
CA ASP A 216 -20.73 -15.86 15.49
C ASP A 216 -20.21 -16.87 16.53
N HIS A 217 -18.89 -17.08 16.59
CA HIS A 217 -18.24 -17.98 17.54
C HIS A 217 -17.50 -17.23 18.67
N ALA A 218 -17.83 -15.96 18.91
CA ALA A 218 -17.19 -15.15 19.96
C ALA A 218 -17.31 -15.80 21.36
N ASP A 219 -18.37 -16.59 21.59
CA ASP A 219 -18.62 -17.32 22.83
C ASP A 219 -17.60 -18.43 23.14
N GLU A 220 -16.88 -18.92 22.13
CA GLU A 220 -15.86 -19.97 22.30
C GLU A 220 -14.52 -19.42 22.81
N HIS A 221 -14.40 -18.10 22.91
CA HIS A 221 -13.15 -17.43 23.24
C HIS A 221 -13.03 -17.07 24.71
N THR A 222 -11.80 -16.78 25.14
CA THR A 222 -11.55 -16.27 26.50
C THR A 222 -12.44 -15.06 26.77
N PRO A 223 -12.94 -14.84 28.00
CA PRO A 223 -13.88 -13.76 28.31
C PRO A 223 -13.41 -12.39 27.80
N LYS A 224 -12.11 -12.11 27.86
CA LYS A 224 -11.51 -10.86 27.38
C LYS A 224 -11.60 -10.69 25.85
N LEU A 225 -11.33 -11.76 25.09
CA LEU A 225 -11.40 -11.72 23.63
C LEU A 225 -12.86 -11.68 23.14
N LYS A 226 -13.75 -12.46 23.78
CA LYS A 226 -15.19 -12.38 23.53
C LYS A 226 -15.69 -10.94 23.69
N GLN A 227 -15.38 -10.29 24.81
CA GLN A 227 -15.79 -8.92 25.07
C GLN A 227 -15.26 -7.95 23.99
N ALA A 228 -13.99 -8.07 23.63
CA ALA A 228 -13.38 -7.22 22.61
C ALA A 228 -14.01 -7.40 21.21
N LEU A 229 -14.42 -8.62 20.85
CA LEU A 229 -15.13 -8.90 19.60
C LEU A 229 -16.55 -8.30 19.63
N ILE A 230 -17.29 -8.48 20.73
CA ILE A 230 -18.65 -7.94 20.88
C ILE A 230 -18.67 -6.41 20.88
N GLU A 231 -17.66 -5.76 21.44
CA GLU A 231 -17.57 -4.29 21.45
C GLU A 231 -17.26 -3.68 20.07
N LYS A 232 -16.81 -4.49 19.11
CA LYS A 232 -16.38 -4.06 17.77
C LYS A 232 -17.22 -4.62 16.61
N GLY A 233 -18.05 -5.63 16.85
CA GLY A 233 -19.03 -6.18 15.89
C GLY A 233 -20.36 -5.44 15.97
#